data_AF-A0A821LDL9-F1
#
_entry.id   AF-A0A821LDL9-F1
#
_cell.length_a   1.000
_cell.length_b   1.000
_cell.length_c   1.000
_cell.angle_alpha   90.00
_cell.angle_beta   90.00
_cell.angle_gamma   90.00
#
_symmetry.space_group_name_H-M   'P 1'
#
loop_
_entity.id
_entity.type
_entity.pdbx_description
1 polymer ?
#
loop_
_entity_poly.entity_id
_entity_poly.type
_entity_poly.pdbx_seq_one_letter_code
_entity_poly.pdbx_strand_id
1 'polypeptide(L)'
;MQTASVAISGPALPKARFNWIFSADKFTSTPSNRNGIKPEEELALRQQAAVFIYELGTNLKVPHYCINTAVVYMHRFYMINSFQRFTRQ
;
A
#
# COMPACT_ATOMS: atom_id res chain seq x y z
N MET A 1 31.30 -42.56 7.16
CA MET A 1 31.55 -41.60 6.04
C MET A 1 31.03 -40.24 6.47
N GLN A 2 31.93 -39.33 6.83
CA GLN A 2 31.63 -37.92 7.08
C GLN A 2 31.50 -37.21 5.74
N THR A 3 30.35 -36.60 5.46
CA THR A 3 30.23 -35.60 4.39
C THR A 3 30.05 -34.24 5.04
N ALA A 4 31.15 -33.48 5.06
CA ALA A 4 31.17 -32.08 5.45
C ALA A 4 31.03 -31.17 4.22
N SER A 5 30.58 -29.94 4.48
CA SER A 5 30.64 -28.73 3.63
C SER A 5 29.57 -28.62 2.52
N VAL A 6 28.89 -27.49 2.31
CA VAL A 6 29.29 -26.09 2.49
C VAL A 6 28.06 -25.24 2.88
N ALA A 7 28.15 -24.46 3.96
CA ALA A 7 27.24 -23.34 4.20
C ALA A 7 27.70 -22.16 3.33
N ILE A 8 26.95 -21.84 2.27
CA ILE A 8 27.20 -20.64 1.46
C ILE A 8 26.71 -19.45 2.28
N SER A 9 27.57 -18.87 3.12
CA SER A 9 27.33 -17.56 3.73
C SER A 9 27.61 -16.47 2.70
N GLY A 10 26.67 -16.26 1.78
CA GLY A 10 26.67 -15.04 0.96
C GLY A 10 26.36 -13.83 1.85
N PRO A 11 26.97 -12.65 1.61
CA PRO A 11 26.60 -11.44 2.32
C PRO A 11 25.14 -11.12 1.98
N ALA A 12 24.25 -11.25 2.96
CA ALA A 12 22.88 -10.77 2.85
C ALA A 12 22.95 -9.23 2.80
N LEU A 13 23.05 -8.68 1.59
CA LEU A 13 22.69 -7.29 1.33
C LEU A 13 21.36 -7.03 2.05
N PRO A 14 21.22 -5.94 2.83
CA PRO A 14 19.93 -5.55 3.34
C PRO A 14 19.07 -5.26 2.12
N LYS A 15 18.27 -6.24 1.69
CA LYS A 15 17.10 -5.97 0.87
C LYS A 15 16.32 -5.01 1.73
N ALA A 16 16.36 -3.72 1.41
CA ALA A 16 15.44 -2.74 1.98
C ALA A 16 14.04 -3.21 1.58
N ARG A 17 13.50 -4.14 2.36
CA ARG A 17 12.14 -4.61 2.21
C ARG A 17 11.32 -3.37 2.53
N PHE A 18 10.64 -2.83 1.52
CA PHE A 18 9.64 -1.81 1.73
C PHE A 18 8.62 -2.40 2.71
N ASN A 19 8.74 -2.05 3.98
CA ASN A 19 7.82 -2.47 5.01
C ASN A 19 6.54 -1.67 4.84
N TRP A 20 5.54 -2.31 4.24
CA TRP A 20 4.18 -1.75 4.07
C TRP A 20 3.30 -1.96 5.30
N ILE A 21 3.91 -2.34 6.43
CA ILE A 21 3.28 -2.47 7.73
C ILE A 21 3.66 -1.21 8.50
N PHE A 22 2.66 -0.39 8.81
CA PHE A 22 2.84 0.90 9.48
C PHE A 22 2.13 0.88 10.83
N SER A 23 2.78 1.42 11.87
CA SER A 23 2.11 1.72 13.14
C SER A 23 1.10 2.85 12.97
N ALA A 24 0.07 2.87 13.82
CA ALA A 24 -0.96 3.92 13.84
C ALA A 24 -0.36 5.34 13.85
N ASP A 25 0.74 5.55 14.57
CA ASP A 25 1.41 6.85 14.67
C ASP A 25 1.90 7.38 13.31
N LYS A 26 2.24 6.50 12.35
CA LYS A 26 2.70 6.91 11.02
C LYS A 26 1.57 7.43 10.13
N PHE A 27 0.31 7.14 10.46
CA PHE A 27 -0.85 7.73 9.77
C PHE A 27 -1.03 9.21 10.07
N THR A 28 -0.41 9.73 11.14
CA THR A 28 -0.39 11.17 11.41
C THR A 28 0.64 11.93 10.57
N SER A 29 1.63 11.25 9.98
CA SER A 29 2.65 11.86 9.10
C SER A 29 2.49 11.39 7.64
N THR A 30 1.25 11.16 7.18
CA THR A 30 1.03 10.89 5.76
C THR A 30 1.40 12.11 4.91
N PRO A 31 1.84 11.91 3.66
CA PRO A 31 2.06 13.01 2.71
C PRO A 31 0.81 13.89 2.52
N SER A 32 -0.38 13.31 2.64
CA SER A 32 -1.65 14.05 2.60
C SER A 32 -1.82 15.00 3.79
N ASN A 33 -1.44 14.59 5.01
CA ASN A 33 -1.45 15.48 6.18
C ASN A 33 -0.46 16.65 6.03
N ARG A 34 0.74 16.38 5.49
CA ARG A 34 1.73 17.45 5.18
C ARG A 34 1.21 18.48 4.16
N ASN A 35 0.25 18.08 3.34
CA ASN A 35 -0.43 18.92 2.36
C ASN A 35 -1.71 19.59 2.90
N GLY A 36 -2.02 19.41 4.19
CA GLY A 36 -3.15 20.05 4.86
C GLY A 36 -4.47 19.26 4.84
N ILE A 37 -4.49 18.02 4.32
CA ILE A 37 -5.67 17.15 4.40
C ILE A 37 -5.77 16.55 5.80
N LYS A 38 -6.92 16.70 6.46
CA LYS A 38 -7.13 16.12 7.79
C LYS A 38 -7.12 14.58 7.70
N PRO A 39 -6.61 13.86 8.71
CA PRO A 39 -6.61 12.40 8.71
C PRO A 39 -7.99 11.76 8.48
N GLU A 40 -9.06 12.37 9.00
CA GLU A 40 -10.45 11.92 8.80
C GLU A 40 -10.91 12.07 7.35
N GLU A 41 -10.52 13.17 6.70
CA GLU A 41 -10.83 13.43 5.30
C GLU A 41 -10.05 12.47 4.38
N GLU A 42 -8.78 12.21 4.69
CA GLU A 42 -7.99 11.19 4.00
C GLU A 42 -8.62 9.79 4.13
N LEU A 43 -9.13 9.44 5.31
CA LEU A 43 -9.82 8.17 5.54
C LEU A 43 -11.08 8.05 4.68
N ALA A 44 -11.91 9.11 4.64
CA ALA A 44 -13.10 9.14 3.82
C ALA A 44 -12.78 8.99 2.32
N LEU A 45 -11.74 9.66 1.83
CA LEU A 45 -11.28 9.54 0.45
C LEU A 45 -10.77 8.13 0.12
N ARG A 46 -10.03 7.49 1.03
CA ARG A 46 -9.58 6.10 0.87
C ARG A 46 -10.76 5.13 0.80
N GLN A 47 -11.80 5.35 1.61
CA GLN A 47 -13.01 4.54 1.59
C GLN A 47 -13.77 4.70 0.27
N GLN A 48 -13.98 5.94 -0.19
CA GLN A 48 -14.62 6.22 -1.49
C GLN A 48 -13.85 5.57 -2.64
N ALA A 49 -12.52 5.67 -2.66
CA ALA A 49 -11.68 5.02 -3.66
C ALA A 49 -11.80 3.49 -3.63
N ALA A 50 -11.87 2.88 -2.44
CA ALA A 50 -12.05 1.44 -2.30
C ALA A 50 -13.42 0.97 -2.82
N VAL A 51 -14.50 1.72 -2.50
CA VAL A 51 -15.84 1.47 -3.04
C VAL A 51 -15.84 1.56 -4.57
N PHE A 52 -15.23 2.61 -5.12
CA PHE A 52 -15.12 2.78 -6.58
C PHE A 52 -14.37 1.62 -7.25
N ILE A 53 -13.26 1.16 -6.68
CA ILE A 53 -12.50 0.00 -7.20
C ILE A 53 -13.35 -1.27 -7.14
N TYR A 54 -14.11 -1.46 -6.07
CA TYR A 54 -15.00 -2.60 -5.90
C TYR A 54 -16.13 -2.61 -6.94
N GLU A 55 -16.79 -1.47 -7.16
CA GLU A 55 -17.84 -1.33 -8.17
C GLU A 55 -17.30 -1.57 -9.58
N LEU A 56 -16.15 -0.99 -9.92
CA LEU A 56 -15.48 -1.25 -11.19
C LEU A 56 -15.14 -2.72 -11.38
N GLY A 57 -14.52 -3.35 -10.37
CA GLY A 57 -14.12 -4.75 -10.44
C GLY A 57 -15.32 -5.69 -10.61
N THR A 58 -16.41 -5.40 -9.92
CA THR A 58 -17.67 -6.15 -10.03
C THR A 58 -18.30 -5.99 -11.40
N ASN A 59 -18.38 -4.75 -11.91
CA ASN A 59 -18.92 -4.44 -13.24
C ASN A 59 -18.09 -5.10 -14.36
N LEU A 60 -16.77 -5.16 -14.19
CA LEU A 60 -15.84 -5.82 -15.10
C LEU A 60 -15.77 -7.35 -14.91
N LYS A 61 -16.53 -7.92 -13.96
CA LYS A 61 -16.55 -9.34 -13.60
C LYS A 61 -15.17 -9.91 -13.26
N VAL A 62 -14.33 -9.07 -12.65
CA VAL A 62 -13.00 -9.44 -12.20
C VAL A 62 -13.10 -10.26 -10.90
N PRO A 63 -12.29 -11.32 -10.71
CA PRO A 63 -12.31 -12.10 -9.48
C PRO A 63 -12.00 -11.26 -8.23
N HIS A 64 -12.65 -11.57 -7.10
CA HIS A 64 -12.54 -10.78 -5.87
C HIS A 64 -11.11 -10.70 -5.32
N TYR A 65 -10.27 -11.72 -5.53
CA TYR A 65 -8.86 -11.67 -5.11
C TYR A 65 -8.04 -10.62 -5.88
N CYS A 66 -8.38 -10.35 -7.14
CA CYS A 66 -7.77 -9.28 -7.92
C CYS A 66 -8.23 -7.90 -7.40
N ILE A 67 -9.52 -7.75 -7.07
CA ILE A 67 -10.07 -6.52 -6.49
C ILE A 67 -9.38 -6.20 -5.16
N ASN A 68 -9.23 -7.21 -4.29
CA ASN A 68 -8.52 -7.07 -3.01
C ASN A 68 -7.07 -6.62 -3.21
N THR A 69 -6.38 -7.17 -4.21
CA THR A 69 -5.01 -6.78 -4.56
C THR A 69 -4.95 -5.33 -5.05
N ALA A 70 -5.90 -4.90 -5.86
CA ALA A 70 -6.01 -3.53 -6.36
C ALA A 70 -6.25 -2.52 -5.23
N VAL A 71 -7.13 -2.83 -4.27
CA VAL A 71 -7.39 -1.98 -3.09
C VAL A 71 -6.12 -1.85 -2.22
N VAL A 72 -5.37 -2.94 -2.02
CA VAL A 72 -4.10 -2.89 -1.29
C VAL A 72 -3.08 -2.01 -2.01
N TYR A 73 -2.99 -2.08 -3.34
CA TYR A 73 -2.11 -1.22 -4.12
C TYR A 73 -2.54 0.25 -4.04
N MET A 74 -3.83 0.54 -4.06
CA MET A 74 -4.35 1.88 -3.83
C MET A 74 -3.93 2.42 -2.45
N HIS A 75 -4.08 1.64 -1.38
CA HIS A 75 -3.66 2.06 -0.04
C HIS A 75 -2.16 2.34 0.05
N ARG A 76 -1.32 1.51 -0.58
CA ARG A 76 0.13 1.71 -0.62
C ARG A 76 0.51 2.96 -1.43
N PHE A 77 -0.19 3.23 -2.52
CA PHE A 77 0.04 4.41 -3.34
C PHE A 77 -0.16 5.70 -2.54
N TYR A 78 -1.27 5.80 -1.79
CA TYR A 78 -1.58 6.98 -0.97
C TYR A 78 -0.80 7.08 0.35
N MET A 79 -0.01 6.05 0.71
CA MET A 79 1.00 6.18 1.78
C MET A 79 2.25 6.93 1.31
N ILE A 80 2.51 7.00 0.01
CA ILE A 80 3.67 7.68 -0.59
C ILE A 80 3.25 8.99 -1.27
N ASN A 81 2.04 9.03 -1.81
CA ASN A 81 1.52 10.16 -2.58
C ASN A 81 0.36 10.85 -1.86
N SER A 82 0.32 12.18 -1.94
CA SER A 82 -0.79 12.97 -1.42
C SER A 82 -2.00 12.90 -2.34
N PHE A 83 -3.20 12.83 -1.75
CA PHE A 83 -4.47 12.87 -2.49
C PHE A 83 -4.65 14.15 -3.30
N GLN A 84 -4.12 15.29 -2.83
CA GLN A 84 -4.24 16.59 -3.51
C GLN A 84 -3.61 16.63 -4.91
N ARG A 85 -2.62 15.77 -5.19
CA ARG A 85 -1.91 15.76 -6.48
C ARG A 85 -2.63 14.92 -7.54
N PHE A 86 -3.59 14.09 -7.13
CA PHE A 86 -4.22 13.08 -8.00
C PHE A 86 -5.76 13.12 -7.97
N THR A 87 -6.35 14.26 -7.57
CA THR A 87 -7.78 14.51 -7.76
C THR A 87 -8.04 14.66 -9.26
N ARG A 88 -8.76 13.70 -9.86
CA ARG A 88 -9.15 13.71 -11.28
C ARG A 88 -9.78 15.04 -11.66
N GLN A 89 -9.25 15.66 -12.71
CA GLN A 89 -10.09 16.37 -13.66
C GLN A 89 -10.94 15.37 -14.43
#